data_AF-A0A852W006-F1
#
_entry.id   AF-A0A852W006-F1
#
_cell.length_a   1.000
_cell.length_b   1.000
_cell.length_c   1.000
_cell.angle_alpha   90.00
_cell.angle_beta   90.00
_cell.angle_gamma   90.00
#
_symmetry.space_group_name_H-M   'P 1'
#
loop_
_entity.id
_entity.type
_entity.pdbx_description
1 polymer ?
#
loop_
_entity_poly.entity_id
_entity_poly.type
_entity_poly.pdbx_seq_one_letter_code
_entity_poly.pdbx_strand_id
1 'polypeptide(L)'
;MTFRATTSRGIRVRRRAVTVTVALTAAAALSACQPYGPNGPGSVIPPDGNGSSAEPTEPTTEPTTEPTEPTTEPTEPTEPTTEPTEPTEPTTEPTEPTEPTTEPTEPTEPTTEPTEPTEPTEPTTEPTEPTEPTEPTEPTTEPTEPTEPTEPTTEPTEPTEPTTEPTEPTEPAPEPTTEPAPEPTTEPTEPAPEPTTEPTEPAPEPTTEPTEPAPEPTTEPTEPAPEPSSPQGFPDAQSTGVPAGVELEPSDSLRITQDGTVIDGLHVNGVITIDADDVTIRNTLVQTGTSLYPIKVTDDTTGAVIENVEVDNEGGTGIGIYLQGAATVRNANIHSAEDGIRIQEDNVLIEDSYIHDLQPHEGGHHDSIQIRNGDNVTIRGNNLQAYVPSLDTPLNASLQIGSLAGDDPISNLQVIGNLMNGGNYTINGGRSGDTDSAHYADNRFGDDYRYGAVGNLQDGSVWEDTNVWHDTGEPVR
;
A
#
# COMPACT_ATOMS: atom_id res chain seq x y z
N MET A 1 -70.02 -11.52 41.10
CA MET A 1 -68.57 -11.72 40.86
C MET A 1 -67.95 -10.35 40.77
N THR A 2 -67.02 -10.02 41.66
CA THR A 2 -66.54 -8.65 41.84
C THR A 2 -65.07 -8.72 42.23
N PHE A 3 -64.17 -8.28 41.37
CA PHE A 3 -62.75 -8.18 41.70
C PHE A 3 -62.41 -6.73 42.08
N ARG A 4 -61.90 -6.56 43.30
CA ARG A 4 -61.21 -5.34 43.75
C ARG A 4 -59.91 -5.73 44.43
N ALA A 5 -58.89 -4.91 44.15
CA ALA A 5 -57.53 -4.86 44.67
C ALA A 5 -57.21 -5.54 46.01
N THR A 6 -55.98 -6.07 46.10
CA THR A 6 -55.19 -6.01 47.33
C THR A 6 -53.74 -5.63 47.04
N THR A 7 -53.24 -4.64 47.78
CA THR A 7 -51.86 -4.13 47.76
C THR A 7 -50.91 -5.08 48.50
N SER A 8 -49.62 -5.08 48.15
CA SER A 8 -48.55 -5.60 49.02
C SER A 8 -47.42 -4.58 49.21
N ARG A 9 -46.82 -4.57 50.40
CA ARG A 9 -45.83 -3.58 50.86
C ARG A 9 -44.40 -4.10 50.71
N GLY A 10 -43.50 -3.19 50.35
CA GLY A 10 -42.11 -3.49 50.06
C GLY A 10 -41.23 -4.01 51.21
N ILE A 11 -40.07 -4.52 50.81
CA ILE A 11 -38.90 -4.80 51.64
C ILE A 11 -37.74 -3.95 51.09
N ARG A 12 -37.09 -3.16 51.94
CA ARG A 12 -35.88 -2.41 51.57
C ARG A 12 -34.66 -3.31 51.70
N VAL A 13 -33.91 -3.52 50.61
CA VAL A 13 -32.55 -4.07 50.67
C VAL A 13 -31.56 -2.91 50.63
N ARG A 14 -30.73 -2.78 51.67
CA ARG A 14 -29.67 -1.76 51.71
C ARG A 14 -28.52 -2.20 50.81
N ARG A 15 -28.26 -1.48 49.70
CA ARG A 15 -26.99 -1.62 48.99
C ARG A 15 -25.86 -1.05 49.87
N ARG A 16 -24.89 -1.89 50.26
CA ARG A 16 -23.61 -1.42 50.78
C ARG A 16 -22.75 -1.00 49.59
N ALA A 17 -22.21 0.21 49.61
CA ALA A 17 -21.12 0.56 48.72
C ALA A 17 -19.88 -0.25 49.12
N VAL A 18 -19.23 -0.88 48.14
CA VAL A 18 -17.90 -1.47 48.28
C VAL A 18 -16.97 -0.59 47.46
N THR A 19 -16.22 0.27 48.13
CA THR A 19 -15.16 1.06 47.50
C THR A 19 -13.96 0.15 47.28
N VAL A 20 -13.62 -0.13 46.02
CA VAL A 20 -12.37 -0.80 45.66
C VAL A 20 -11.33 0.28 45.39
N THR A 21 -10.39 0.47 46.32
CA THR A 21 -9.25 1.36 46.12
C THR A 21 -8.13 0.57 45.46
N VAL A 22 -7.84 0.83 44.19
CA VAL A 22 -6.63 0.32 43.53
C VAL A 22 -5.48 1.27 43.87
N ALA A 23 -4.44 0.76 44.52
CA ALA A 23 -3.22 1.50 44.79
C ALA A 23 -2.19 1.22 43.69
N LEU A 24 -1.84 2.24 42.91
CA LEU A 24 -0.70 2.16 42.00
C LEU A 24 0.60 2.28 42.80
N THR A 25 1.38 1.19 42.88
CA THR A 25 2.79 1.24 43.30
C THR A 25 3.69 1.25 42.07
N ALA A 26 4.19 2.43 41.70
CA ALA A 26 5.22 2.56 40.68
C ALA A 26 6.57 2.05 41.23
N ALA A 27 7.23 1.14 40.51
CA ALA A 27 8.59 0.71 40.77
C ALA A 27 9.50 1.18 39.64
N ALA A 28 10.27 2.25 39.88
CA ALA A 28 11.25 2.74 38.92
C ALA A 28 12.53 1.90 38.99
N ALA A 29 12.94 1.32 37.87
CA ALA A 29 14.27 0.74 37.69
C ALA A 29 15.14 1.72 36.90
N LEU A 30 16.06 2.40 37.57
CA LEU A 30 17.11 3.14 36.87
C LEU A 30 18.17 2.15 36.36
N SER A 31 18.44 2.20 35.05
CA SER A 31 19.70 1.71 34.48
C SER A 31 20.32 2.86 33.70
N ALA A 32 21.57 3.18 34.01
CA ALA A 32 22.29 4.30 33.40
C ALA A 32 23.31 3.79 32.39
N CYS A 33 23.24 4.30 31.16
CA CYS A 33 24.34 4.26 30.18
C CYS A 33 24.66 5.68 29.73
N GLN A 34 25.95 5.95 29.51
CA GLN A 34 26.49 7.30 29.33
C GLN A 34 26.52 7.74 27.85
N PRO A 35 26.49 9.06 27.57
CA PRO A 35 26.61 9.57 26.21
C PRO A 35 28.04 9.41 25.66
N TYR A 36 28.15 8.90 24.43
CA TYR A 36 29.37 8.93 23.63
C TYR A 36 29.59 10.34 23.05
N GLY A 37 30.76 10.92 23.27
CA GLY A 37 31.20 12.14 22.59
C GLY A 37 32.03 11.85 21.33
N PRO A 38 32.06 12.77 20.34
CA PRO A 38 32.76 12.54 19.08
C PRO A 38 34.28 12.73 19.24
N ASN A 39 35.07 11.75 18.78
CA ASN A 39 36.51 11.88 18.64
C ASN A 39 36.98 11.15 17.37
N GLY A 40 37.18 11.90 16.29
CA GLY A 40 37.93 11.44 15.11
C GLY A 40 39.41 11.85 15.22
N PRO A 41 40.38 10.96 14.96
CA PRO A 41 41.81 11.31 15.05
C PRO A 41 42.46 11.61 13.69
N GLY A 42 43.29 12.66 13.67
CA GLY A 42 44.62 12.59 13.08
C GLY A 42 44.77 12.74 11.56
N SER A 43 44.93 13.99 11.10
CA SER A 43 45.62 14.28 9.83
C SER A 43 47.13 14.01 9.96
N VAL A 44 47.77 13.50 8.90
CA VAL A 44 49.23 13.31 8.79
C VAL A 44 49.70 13.71 7.38
N ILE A 45 50.81 14.44 7.32
CA ILE A 45 51.52 15.07 6.16
C ILE A 45 53.04 14.80 6.42
N PRO A 46 54.05 14.85 5.49
CA PRO A 46 54.17 15.20 4.03
C PRO A 46 54.82 14.00 3.24
N PRO A 47 55.67 14.09 2.17
CA PRO A 47 56.13 15.19 1.25
C PRO A 47 56.03 14.84 -0.28
N ASP A 48 56.47 15.61 -1.30
CA ASP A 48 57.04 16.98 -1.45
C ASP A 48 56.93 17.50 -2.92
N GLY A 49 56.90 18.84 -3.09
CA GLY A 49 57.33 19.59 -4.30
C GLY A 49 56.42 19.60 -5.55
N ASN A 50 56.46 20.58 -6.47
CA ASN A 50 57.07 21.92 -6.55
C ASN A 50 56.59 22.57 -7.90
N GLY A 51 56.30 23.86 -8.08
CA GLY A 51 56.38 25.07 -7.24
C GLY A 51 56.26 26.35 -8.12
N SER A 52 56.46 27.57 -7.55
CA SER A 52 56.35 28.91 -8.21
C SER A 52 54.90 29.41 -8.44
N SER A 53 54.52 30.68 -8.26
CA SER A 53 55.25 31.93 -7.98
C SER A 53 54.35 33.02 -7.35
N ALA A 54 54.99 34.07 -6.80
CA ALA A 54 54.47 35.41 -6.43
C ALA A 54 53.67 35.62 -5.13
N GLU A 55 54.29 36.34 -4.18
CA GLU A 55 53.62 37.07 -3.07
C GLU A 55 53.00 38.40 -3.56
N PRO A 56 52.16 39.07 -2.75
CA PRO A 56 52.73 40.09 -1.85
C PRO A 56 52.11 40.19 -0.43
N THR A 57 53.01 40.35 0.54
CA THR A 57 52.88 40.97 1.89
C THR A 57 51.52 41.52 2.39
N GLU A 58 51.05 40.95 3.50
CA GLU A 58 50.06 41.50 4.44
C GLU A 58 50.63 42.63 5.34
N PRO A 59 49.84 43.69 5.66
CA PRO A 59 50.04 44.53 6.83
C PRO A 59 48.95 44.31 7.90
N THR A 60 49.37 43.92 9.10
CA THR A 60 48.50 43.67 10.27
C THR A 60 47.79 44.93 10.80
N THR A 61 46.45 44.92 10.85
CA THR A 61 45.66 45.69 11.84
C THR A 61 44.32 44.99 12.12
N GLU A 62 44.10 44.54 13.36
CA GLU A 62 42.77 44.19 13.85
C GLU A 62 41.95 45.44 14.19
N PRO A 63 40.66 45.48 13.85
CA PRO A 63 39.67 46.24 14.59
C PRO A 63 38.70 45.30 15.31
N THR A 64 38.78 45.29 16.64
CA THR A 64 37.72 44.74 17.51
C THR A 64 36.42 45.50 17.26
N THR A 65 35.35 44.80 16.87
CA THR A 65 33.98 45.35 16.87
C THR A 65 33.05 44.36 17.54
N GLU A 66 32.52 44.72 18.70
CA GLU A 66 31.45 43.97 19.36
C GLU A 66 30.13 44.16 18.60
N PRO A 67 29.23 43.16 18.59
CA PRO A 67 27.90 43.32 18.01
C PRO A 67 27.05 44.26 18.88
N THR A 68 26.61 45.38 18.30
CA THR A 68 25.65 46.29 18.94
C THR A 68 24.26 45.63 18.95
N GLU A 69 23.67 45.45 20.13
CA GLU A 69 22.29 44.94 20.22
C GLU A 69 21.26 45.94 19.63
N PRO A 70 20.24 45.47 18.88
CA PRO A 70 19.20 46.33 18.35
C PRO A 70 18.25 46.79 19.46
N THR A 71 18.39 48.05 19.89
CA THR A 71 17.44 48.67 20.84
C THR A 71 16.17 49.13 20.12
N THR A 72 15.16 48.26 20.07
CA THR A 72 13.77 48.64 19.77
C THR A 72 12.88 48.12 20.89
N GLU A 73 12.45 49.00 21.79
CA GLU A 73 11.46 48.63 22.81
C GLU A 73 10.10 48.38 22.14
N PRO A 74 9.38 47.30 22.50
CA PRO A 74 8.02 47.09 22.02
C PRO A 74 7.08 48.11 22.67
N THR A 75 6.28 48.80 21.86
CA THR A 75 5.20 49.66 22.36
C THR A 75 4.12 48.78 23.01
N GLU A 76 3.79 49.00 24.28
CA GLU A 76 2.73 48.24 24.95
C GLU A 76 1.37 48.41 24.23
N PRO A 77 0.59 47.33 24.05
CA PRO A 77 -0.73 47.41 23.43
C PRO A 77 -1.73 48.13 24.35
N THR A 78 -2.48 49.06 23.78
CA THR A 78 -3.56 49.76 24.51
C THR A 78 -4.69 48.78 24.86
N GLU A 79 -5.05 48.65 26.13
CA GLU A 79 -6.16 47.79 26.57
C GLU A 79 -7.50 48.22 25.95
N PRO A 80 -8.32 47.27 25.45
CA PRO A 80 -9.62 47.57 24.87
C PRO A 80 -10.62 48.02 25.96
N THR A 81 -11.00 49.29 25.93
CA THR A 81 -11.88 49.91 26.94
C THR A 81 -13.37 49.63 26.69
N THR A 82 -13.76 48.36 26.61
CA THR A 82 -15.16 47.92 26.53
C THR A 82 -15.39 46.72 27.45
N GLU A 83 -16.08 46.93 28.57
CA GLU A 83 -16.51 45.82 29.43
C GLU A 83 -17.54 44.94 28.69
N PRO A 84 -17.45 43.60 28.80
CA PRO A 84 -18.45 42.71 28.24
C PRO A 84 -19.77 42.84 29.02
N THR A 85 -20.86 43.18 28.35
CA THR A 85 -22.21 43.02 28.90
C THR A 85 -22.48 41.56 29.20
N GLU A 86 -22.81 41.24 30.46
CA GLU A 86 -23.18 39.88 30.86
C GLU A 86 -24.40 39.36 30.06
N PRO A 87 -24.43 38.07 29.69
CA PRO A 87 -25.55 37.50 28.96
C PRO A 87 -26.78 37.38 29.88
N THR A 88 -27.92 37.87 29.42
CA THR A 88 -29.20 37.74 30.12
C THR A 88 -29.66 36.27 30.11
N GLU A 89 -29.90 35.67 31.28
CA GLU A 89 -30.40 34.29 31.35
C GLU A 89 -31.78 34.13 30.67
N PRO A 90 -31.98 33.07 29.85
CA PRO A 90 -33.25 32.83 29.17
C PRO A 90 -34.33 32.41 30.18
N THR A 91 -35.34 33.27 30.36
CA THR A 91 -36.36 33.14 31.41
C THR A 91 -37.58 32.29 30.99
N THR A 92 -37.33 31.21 30.25
CA THR A 92 -38.37 30.28 29.76
C THR A 92 -38.02 28.84 30.13
N GLU A 93 -38.76 28.27 31.09
CA GLU A 93 -38.64 26.84 31.40
C GLU A 93 -39.08 25.99 30.18
N PRO A 94 -38.40 24.86 29.92
CA PRO A 94 -38.76 23.99 28.81
C PRO A 94 -40.12 23.31 29.08
N THR A 95 -41.06 23.49 28.15
CA THR A 95 -42.33 22.74 28.16
C THR A 95 -42.06 21.27 27.87
N GLU A 96 -42.57 20.35 28.70
CA GLU A 96 -42.40 18.92 28.45
C GLU A 96 -43.01 18.49 27.09
N PRO A 97 -42.36 17.59 26.33
CA PRO A 97 -42.85 17.16 25.04
C PRO A 97 -44.12 16.31 25.19
N THR A 98 -45.18 16.70 24.48
CA THR A 98 -46.42 15.92 24.40
C THR A 98 -46.19 14.68 23.53
N GLU A 99 -46.49 13.48 24.04
CA GLU A 99 -46.41 12.25 23.24
C GLU A 99 -47.34 12.30 22.01
N PRO A 100 -46.88 11.87 20.82
CA PRO A 100 -47.69 11.89 19.60
C PRO A 100 -48.76 10.79 19.62
N THR A 101 -50.00 11.16 19.92
CA THR A 101 -51.16 10.25 19.93
C THR A 101 -51.76 10.03 18.53
N THR A 102 -50.97 9.52 17.59
CA THR A 102 -51.44 9.06 16.27
C THR A 102 -50.75 7.76 15.89
N GLU A 103 -51.49 6.66 15.84
CA GLU A 103 -51.00 5.40 15.28
C GLU A 103 -50.71 5.56 13.78
N PRO A 104 -49.66 4.91 13.23
CA PRO A 104 -49.36 5.00 11.81
C PRO A 104 -50.44 4.30 11.00
N THR A 105 -51.07 5.03 10.08
CA THR A 105 -51.90 4.43 9.03
C THR A 105 -51.03 3.62 8.08
N GLU A 106 -51.42 2.38 7.81
CA GLU A 106 -50.73 1.51 6.85
C GLU A 106 -50.64 2.16 5.45
N PRO A 107 -49.53 1.96 4.72
CA PRO A 107 -49.36 2.54 3.40
C PRO A 107 -50.34 1.94 2.39
N THR A 108 -51.03 2.80 1.64
CA THR A 108 -51.89 2.37 0.53
C THR A 108 -51.03 1.90 -0.64
N GLU A 109 -51.28 0.70 -1.18
CA GLU A 109 -50.59 0.19 -2.37
C GLU A 109 -50.78 1.13 -3.59
N PRO A 110 -49.75 1.35 -4.41
CA PRO A 110 -49.84 2.23 -5.58
C PRO A 110 -50.68 1.59 -6.69
N THR A 111 -51.87 2.14 -6.96
CA THR A 111 -52.82 1.63 -7.97
C THR A 111 -52.53 2.11 -9.40
N THR A 112 -51.26 2.19 -9.78
CA THR A 112 -50.83 2.53 -11.14
C THR A 112 -49.82 1.51 -11.65
N GLU A 113 -50.25 0.63 -12.55
CA GLU A 113 -49.32 -0.24 -13.27
C GLU A 113 -48.37 0.61 -14.14
N PRO A 114 -47.07 0.27 -14.22
CA PRO A 114 -46.14 0.97 -15.09
C PRO A 114 -46.52 0.70 -16.54
N THR A 115 -46.68 1.77 -17.33
CA THR A 115 -46.80 1.65 -18.79
C THR A 115 -45.51 1.08 -19.36
N GLU A 116 -45.63 0.00 -20.15
CA GLU A 116 -44.50 -0.62 -20.85
C GLU A 116 -43.73 0.43 -21.69
N PRO A 117 -42.38 0.38 -21.71
CA PRO A 117 -41.59 1.26 -22.56
C PRO A 117 -41.84 0.94 -24.04
N THR A 118 -42.06 1.98 -24.85
CA THR A 118 -42.11 1.83 -26.31
C THR A 118 -40.75 1.37 -26.83
N GLU A 119 -40.72 0.30 -27.62
CA GLU A 119 -39.50 -0.21 -28.25
C GLU A 119 -38.78 0.87 -29.09
N PRO A 120 -37.44 0.90 -29.08
CA PRO A 120 -36.67 1.84 -29.89
C PRO A 120 -36.89 1.56 -31.37
N THR A 121 -37.02 2.63 -32.17
CA THR A 121 -37.15 2.50 -33.62
C THR A 121 -35.79 2.13 -34.23
N GLU A 122 -35.72 1.04 -34.99
CA GLU A 122 -34.49 0.62 -35.67
C GLU A 122 -33.93 1.74 -36.57
N PRO A 123 -32.60 1.96 -36.58
CA PRO A 123 -31.99 3.00 -37.40
C PRO A 123 -32.05 2.61 -38.90
N THR A 124 -32.84 3.34 -39.68
CA THR A 124 -33.04 3.09 -41.12
C THR A 124 -31.88 3.58 -42.00
N THR A 125 -30.64 3.44 -41.54
CA THR A 125 -29.43 3.81 -42.28
C THR A 125 -28.40 2.69 -42.13
N GLU A 126 -28.20 1.91 -43.20
CA GLU A 126 -27.10 0.95 -43.23
C GLU A 126 -25.75 1.69 -43.11
N PRO A 127 -24.79 1.17 -42.35
CA PRO A 127 -23.46 1.76 -42.26
C PRO A 127 -22.78 1.65 -43.63
N THR A 128 -22.33 2.78 -44.18
CA THR A 128 -21.48 2.79 -45.36
C THR A 128 -20.16 2.07 -45.05
N GLU A 129 -19.80 1.06 -45.84
CA GLU A 129 -18.53 0.34 -45.70
C GLU A 129 -17.34 1.31 -45.67
N PRO A 130 -16.33 1.04 -44.83
CA PRO A 130 -15.13 1.87 -44.77
C PRO A 130 -14.36 1.74 -46.09
N THR A 131 -14.03 2.88 -46.71
CA THR A 131 -13.12 2.93 -47.86
C THR A 131 -11.75 2.38 -47.46
N GLU A 132 -11.23 1.43 -48.23
CA GLU A 132 -9.89 0.86 -48.01
C GLU A 132 -8.81 1.95 -47.94
N PRO A 133 -7.80 1.80 -47.05
CA PRO A 133 -6.72 2.76 -46.94
C PRO A 133 -5.87 2.77 -48.21
N THR A 134 -5.55 3.97 -48.71
CA THR A 134 -4.59 4.12 -49.80
C THR A 134 -3.19 3.68 -49.38
N GLU A 135 -2.61 2.76 -50.14
CA GLU A 135 -1.21 2.32 -50.04
C GLU A 135 -0.23 3.49 -49.80
N PRO A 136 0.74 3.35 -48.88
CA PRO A 136 1.70 4.41 -48.59
C PRO A 136 2.65 4.64 -49.77
N THR A 137 2.78 5.90 -50.19
CA THR A 137 3.77 6.29 -51.22
C THR A 137 5.19 5.99 -50.75
N GLU A 138 5.97 5.22 -51.53
CA GLU A 138 7.37 4.94 -51.18
C GLU A 138 8.22 6.23 -51.08
N PRO A 139 9.14 6.32 -50.10
CA PRO A 139 9.97 7.50 -49.91
C PRO A 139 11.02 7.65 -51.03
N THR A 140 10.89 8.70 -51.84
CA THR A 140 11.79 8.97 -52.99
C THR A 140 13.14 9.59 -52.59
N THR A 141 13.73 9.16 -51.48
CA THR A 141 15.05 9.62 -51.00
C THR A 141 15.88 8.43 -50.55
N GLU A 142 16.91 8.08 -51.32
CA GLU A 142 17.89 7.08 -50.89
C GLU A 142 18.64 7.57 -49.64
N PRO A 143 18.89 6.70 -48.64
CA PRO A 143 19.68 7.05 -47.48
C PRO A 143 21.13 7.29 -47.89
N THR A 144 21.69 8.45 -47.52
CA THR A 144 23.13 8.72 -47.66
C THR A 144 23.93 7.76 -46.78
N GLU A 145 24.90 7.05 -47.37
CA GLU A 145 25.76 6.12 -46.64
C GLU A 145 26.51 6.81 -45.47
N PRO A 146 26.69 6.12 -44.34
CA PRO A 146 27.43 6.65 -43.20
C PRO A 146 28.92 6.78 -43.54
N THR A 147 29.52 7.91 -43.16
CA THR A 147 30.98 8.10 -43.24
C THR A 147 31.71 7.21 -42.25
N GLU A 148 32.69 6.45 -42.74
CA GLU A 148 33.61 5.62 -41.94
C GLU A 148 34.23 6.39 -40.76
N PRO A 149 34.36 5.77 -39.57
CA PRO A 149 34.97 6.40 -38.40
C PRO A 149 36.49 6.55 -38.55
N THR A 150 37.01 7.73 -38.23
CA THR A 150 38.46 7.99 -38.22
C THR A 150 39.17 7.19 -37.11
N GLU A 151 40.22 6.43 -37.44
CA GLU A 151 41.01 5.70 -36.44
C GLU A 151 41.70 6.64 -35.42
N PRO A 152 41.75 6.29 -34.12
CA PRO A 152 42.41 7.10 -33.11
C PRO A 152 43.95 6.98 -33.16
N THR A 153 44.63 8.05 -33.58
CA THR A 153 46.10 8.11 -33.62
C THR A 153 46.73 8.45 -32.26
N THR A 154 46.68 7.53 -31.30
CA THR A 154 47.50 7.59 -30.07
C THR A 154 47.92 6.18 -29.63
N GLU A 155 49.21 5.87 -29.68
CA GLU A 155 49.73 4.61 -29.11
C GLU A 155 49.78 4.67 -27.58
N PRO A 156 49.47 3.58 -26.87
CA PRO A 156 49.59 3.51 -25.41
C PRO A 156 51.06 3.34 -24.99
N THR A 157 51.52 4.18 -24.06
CA THR A 157 52.83 4.00 -23.40
C THR A 157 52.82 2.82 -22.43
N GLU A 158 53.84 1.96 -22.50
CA GLU A 158 53.98 0.78 -21.62
C GLU A 158 54.15 1.14 -20.12
N PRO A 159 53.66 0.31 -19.20
CA PRO A 159 53.81 0.51 -17.76
C PRO A 159 55.20 0.08 -17.25
N THR A 160 55.79 0.88 -16.37
CA THR A 160 57.06 0.59 -15.70
C THR A 160 56.89 -0.41 -14.55
N GLU A 161 57.77 -1.41 -14.44
CA GLU A 161 57.74 -2.40 -13.34
C GLU A 161 58.09 -1.78 -11.96
N PRO A 162 57.37 -2.15 -10.88
CA PRO A 162 57.77 -1.83 -9.51
C PRO A 162 58.68 -2.93 -8.90
N THR A 163 59.92 -2.56 -8.57
CA THR A 163 60.84 -3.41 -7.80
C THR A 163 60.71 -3.17 -6.30
N THR A 164 60.17 -4.15 -5.56
CA THR A 164 60.34 -4.26 -4.09
C THR A 164 60.48 -5.72 -3.66
N GLU A 165 61.57 -6.04 -2.95
CA GLU A 165 61.80 -7.38 -2.40
C GLU A 165 61.12 -7.56 -1.02
N PRO A 166 60.57 -8.75 -0.70
CA PRO A 166 60.06 -9.06 0.63
C PRO A 166 61.14 -9.68 1.54
N THR A 167 61.25 -9.19 2.78
CA THR A 167 62.14 -9.70 3.83
C THR A 167 61.62 -10.98 4.51
N GLU A 168 62.54 -11.88 4.90
CA GLU A 168 62.25 -13.12 5.64
C GLU A 168 61.69 -12.91 7.06
N PRO A 169 60.89 -13.87 7.57
CA PRO A 169 60.80 -14.19 8.98
C PRO A 169 61.22 -15.63 9.31
N THR A 170 61.81 -15.83 10.49
CA THR A 170 62.43 -17.08 10.98
C THR A 170 61.45 -17.95 11.80
N GLU A 171 61.56 -19.28 11.64
CA GLU A 171 61.20 -20.46 12.50
C GLU A 171 60.27 -20.30 13.75
N PRO A 172 59.39 -21.30 14.04
CA PRO A 172 59.87 -22.55 14.67
C PRO A 172 59.11 -23.87 14.36
N ALA A 173 59.67 -25.00 14.81
CA ALA A 173 59.09 -26.35 14.85
C ALA A 173 58.75 -26.78 16.32
N PRO A 174 58.22 -28.00 16.65
CA PRO A 174 57.79 -29.14 15.81
C PRO A 174 56.40 -29.79 16.16
N GLU A 175 55.95 -30.72 15.28
CA GLU A 175 55.09 -31.95 15.42
C GLU A 175 54.23 -32.26 16.69
N PRO A 176 53.08 -33.01 16.61
CA PRO A 176 52.94 -34.24 15.81
C PRO A 176 51.52 -34.70 15.28
N THR A 177 51.52 -35.82 14.54
CA THR A 177 50.45 -36.84 14.33
C THR A 177 49.09 -36.46 13.71
N THR A 178 48.80 -37.04 12.53
CA THR A 178 47.65 -37.97 12.31
C THR A 178 47.93 -38.95 11.16
N GLU A 179 47.30 -40.11 11.23
CA GLU A 179 47.43 -41.29 10.36
C GLU A 179 46.65 -41.13 9.02
N PRO A 180 47.17 -41.62 7.86
CA PRO A 180 46.39 -41.64 6.62
C PRO A 180 45.44 -42.84 6.57
N ALA A 181 44.15 -42.57 6.36
CA ALA A 181 43.13 -43.60 6.13
C ALA A 181 43.33 -44.30 4.75
N PRO A 182 42.93 -45.57 4.59
CA PRO A 182 43.19 -46.34 3.38
C PRO A 182 42.34 -45.92 2.18
N GLU A 183 42.91 -46.10 0.98
CA GLU A 183 42.28 -45.83 -0.32
C GLU A 183 41.05 -46.74 -0.58
N PRO A 184 40.00 -46.24 -1.28
CA PRO A 184 38.85 -47.06 -1.63
C PRO A 184 39.18 -48.03 -2.78
N THR A 185 39.14 -49.33 -2.49
CA THR A 185 39.21 -50.40 -3.49
C THR A 185 37.92 -50.45 -4.30
N THR A 186 38.00 -50.25 -5.62
CA THR A 186 36.88 -50.45 -6.54
C THR A 186 36.91 -51.86 -7.13
N GLU A 187 36.00 -52.74 -6.68
CA GLU A 187 35.70 -53.99 -7.37
C GLU A 187 34.76 -53.72 -8.57
N PRO A 188 34.96 -54.38 -9.73
CA PRO A 188 34.08 -54.21 -10.88
C PRO A 188 32.79 -55.02 -10.71
N THR A 189 31.64 -54.34 -10.69
CA THR A 189 30.31 -54.98 -10.71
C THR A 189 30.04 -55.62 -12.08
N GLU A 190 29.53 -56.85 -12.06
CA GLU A 190 29.15 -57.65 -13.23
C GLU A 190 27.92 -57.04 -13.96
N PRO A 191 27.85 -57.05 -15.30
CA PRO A 191 26.75 -56.44 -16.04
C PRO A 191 25.43 -57.24 -15.93
N ALA A 192 24.31 -56.51 -15.85
CA ALA A 192 22.97 -57.08 -15.81
C ALA A 192 22.57 -57.74 -17.16
N PRO A 193 21.68 -58.76 -17.14
CA PRO A 193 21.26 -59.47 -18.35
C PRO A 193 20.38 -58.61 -19.27
N GLU A 194 20.51 -58.85 -20.58
CA GLU A 194 19.78 -58.14 -21.65
C GLU A 194 18.26 -58.41 -21.62
N PRO A 195 17.41 -57.44 -22.02
CA PRO A 195 15.96 -57.62 -22.09
C PRO A 195 15.55 -58.50 -23.28
N THR A 196 14.79 -59.55 -23.01
CA THR A 196 14.22 -60.44 -24.04
C THR A 196 13.03 -59.78 -24.74
N THR A 197 13.14 -59.50 -26.05
CA THR A 197 12.00 -58.98 -26.83
C THR A 197 11.15 -60.12 -27.42
N GLU A 198 9.96 -60.35 -26.87
CA GLU A 198 8.91 -61.10 -27.56
C GLU A 198 8.15 -60.19 -28.54
N PRO A 199 7.77 -60.67 -29.75
CA PRO A 199 7.03 -59.88 -30.72
C PRO A 199 5.52 -59.89 -30.42
N THR A 200 4.97 -58.74 -30.03
CA THR A 200 3.52 -58.53 -29.94
C THR A 200 2.88 -58.46 -31.34
N GLU A 201 1.75 -59.15 -31.52
CA GLU A 201 0.95 -59.18 -32.74
C GLU A 201 0.34 -57.78 -33.05
N PRO A 202 0.28 -57.34 -34.33
CA PRO A 202 -0.22 -56.01 -34.66
C PRO A 202 -1.74 -55.90 -34.48
N ALA A 203 -2.17 -54.83 -33.82
CA ALA A 203 -3.58 -54.46 -33.69
C ALA A 203 -4.18 -54.05 -35.06
N PRO A 204 -5.50 -54.26 -35.29
CA PRO A 204 -6.14 -53.93 -36.56
C PRO A 204 -6.18 -52.43 -36.83
N GLU A 205 -6.03 -52.06 -38.10
CA GLU A 205 -6.02 -50.67 -38.57
C GLU A 205 -7.37 -49.96 -38.29
N PRO A 206 -7.37 -48.68 -37.83
CA PRO A 206 -8.59 -47.91 -37.69
C PRO A 206 -9.14 -47.49 -39.07
N THR A 207 -10.40 -47.83 -39.32
CA THR A 207 -11.13 -47.39 -40.53
C THR A 207 -11.34 -45.87 -40.50
N THR A 208 -10.82 -45.17 -41.50
CA THR A 208 -11.03 -43.73 -41.67
C THR A 208 -12.34 -43.44 -42.40
N GLU A 209 -13.44 -43.36 -41.65
CA GLU A 209 -14.62 -42.60 -42.12
C GLU A 209 -14.35 -41.10 -41.96
N PRO A 210 -14.70 -40.25 -42.95
CA PRO A 210 -14.52 -38.81 -42.84
C PRO A 210 -15.59 -38.21 -41.93
N THR A 211 -15.23 -37.91 -40.69
CA THR A 211 -16.06 -37.10 -39.78
C THR A 211 -16.21 -35.69 -40.35
N GLU A 212 -17.45 -35.24 -40.49
CA GLU A 212 -17.83 -33.86 -40.85
C GLU A 212 -17.24 -32.88 -39.81
N PRO A 213 -16.65 -31.73 -40.23
CA PRO A 213 -16.05 -30.81 -39.28
C PRO A 213 -17.11 -30.26 -38.33
N ALA A 214 -16.82 -30.29 -37.02
CA ALA A 214 -17.66 -29.66 -36.01
C ALA A 214 -17.73 -28.14 -36.28
N PRO A 215 -18.90 -27.49 -36.03
CA PRO A 215 -19.03 -26.05 -36.20
C PRO A 215 -18.04 -25.31 -35.29
N GLU A 216 -17.39 -24.30 -35.85
CA GLU A 216 -16.48 -23.42 -35.11
C GLU A 216 -17.23 -22.71 -33.96
N PRO A 217 -16.63 -22.58 -32.76
CA PRO A 217 -17.26 -21.85 -31.67
C PRO A 217 -17.41 -20.39 -32.07
N THR A 218 -18.66 -19.96 -32.27
CA THR A 218 -18.98 -18.55 -32.49
C THR A 218 -18.64 -17.77 -31.22
N THR A 219 -17.56 -17.00 -31.25
CA THR A 219 -17.27 -15.99 -30.24
C THR A 219 -18.23 -14.82 -30.45
N GLU A 220 -19.44 -14.92 -29.91
CA GLU A 220 -20.21 -13.72 -29.60
C GLU A 220 -19.37 -12.85 -28.66
N PRO A 221 -19.28 -11.53 -28.87
CA PRO A 221 -18.60 -10.67 -27.93
C PRO A 221 -19.36 -10.72 -26.60
N THR A 222 -18.70 -11.24 -25.56
CA THR A 222 -19.21 -11.22 -24.19
C THR A 222 -19.60 -9.79 -23.84
N GLU A 223 -20.89 -9.57 -23.59
CA GLU A 223 -21.41 -8.33 -23.03
C GLU A 223 -20.56 -7.97 -21.79
N PRO A 224 -20.08 -6.73 -21.65
CA PRO A 224 -19.25 -6.37 -20.51
C PRO A 224 -19.96 -6.76 -19.22
N ALA A 225 -19.23 -7.41 -18.31
CA ALA A 225 -19.80 -7.83 -17.04
C ALA A 225 -20.50 -6.62 -16.39
N PRO A 226 -21.75 -6.75 -15.93
CA PRO A 226 -22.47 -5.62 -15.37
C PRO A 226 -21.64 -5.05 -14.22
N GLU A 227 -21.38 -3.74 -14.27
CA GLU A 227 -20.65 -3.05 -13.23
C GLU A 227 -21.24 -3.43 -11.87
N PRO A 228 -20.43 -3.88 -10.89
CA PRO A 228 -20.95 -4.30 -9.61
C PRO A 228 -21.69 -3.12 -9.00
N SER A 229 -23.02 -3.26 -8.88
CA SER A 229 -23.86 -2.23 -8.30
C SER A 229 -23.35 -1.97 -6.89
N SER A 230 -22.73 -0.82 -6.68
CA SER A 230 -22.11 -0.47 -5.40
C SER A 230 -23.13 -0.70 -4.28
N PRO A 231 -22.73 -1.31 -3.15
CA PRO A 231 -23.58 -1.30 -1.96
C PRO A 231 -23.95 0.16 -1.62
N GLN A 232 -25.02 0.38 -0.85
CA GLN A 232 -25.48 1.72 -0.51
C GLN A 232 -24.53 2.40 0.51
N GLY A 233 -23.36 2.83 0.05
CA GLY A 233 -22.29 3.41 0.84
C GLY A 233 -20.90 2.98 0.34
N PHE A 234 -19.87 3.58 0.92
CA PHE A 234 -18.49 3.12 0.77
C PHE A 234 -18.25 1.87 1.64
N PRO A 235 -17.20 1.07 1.36
CA PRO A 235 -16.90 -0.13 2.12
C PRO A 235 -16.72 0.13 3.63
N ASP A 236 -17.19 -0.79 4.47
CA ASP A 236 -16.95 -0.80 5.91
C ASP A 236 -16.66 -2.24 6.42
N ALA A 237 -16.41 -2.38 7.71
CA ALA A 237 -16.11 -3.68 8.34
C ALA A 237 -17.31 -4.66 8.39
N GLN A 238 -18.49 -4.31 7.87
CA GLN A 238 -19.60 -5.23 7.64
C GLN A 238 -19.69 -5.69 6.18
N SER A 239 -19.16 -4.90 5.24
CA SER A 239 -19.13 -5.23 3.80
C SER A 239 -17.80 -5.81 3.31
N THR A 240 -16.74 -5.72 4.12
CA THR A 240 -15.37 -6.18 3.80
C THR A 240 -14.87 -7.22 4.81
N GLY A 241 -13.71 -7.81 4.53
CA GLY A 241 -13.10 -8.81 5.40
C GLY A 241 -13.70 -10.19 5.19
N VAL A 242 -13.62 -11.04 6.22
CA VAL A 242 -14.19 -12.39 6.16
C VAL A 242 -15.72 -12.32 6.16
N PRO A 243 -16.42 -12.87 5.15
CA PRO A 243 -17.88 -12.79 5.09
C PRO A 243 -18.56 -13.42 6.30
N ALA A 244 -19.58 -12.73 6.83
CA ALA A 244 -20.29 -13.16 8.03
C ALA A 244 -20.88 -14.57 7.89
N GLY A 245 -20.46 -15.48 8.77
CA GLY A 245 -20.92 -16.87 8.79
C GLY A 245 -20.00 -17.88 8.07
N VAL A 246 -18.88 -17.44 7.51
CA VAL A 246 -17.77 -18.33 7.13
C VAL A 246 -17.19 -18.96 8.40
N GLU A 247 -17.04 -20.29 8.41
CA GLU A 247 -16.27 -21.00 9.44
C GLU A 247 -14.80 -21.03 9.03
N LEU A 248 -13.90 -20.59 9.92
CA LEU A 248 -12.46 -20.52 9.64
C LEU A 248 -11.70 -21.70 10.24
N GLU A 249 -10.90 -22.39 9.43
CA GLU A 249 -9.98 -23.42 9.89
C GLU A 249 -8.68 -22.78 10.42
N PRO A 250 -8.23 -23.09 11.66
CA PRO A 250 -6.98 -22.56 12.19
C PRO A 250 -5.75 -23.03 11.42
N SER A 251 -4.82 -22.11 11.14
CA SER A 251 -3.55 -22.37 10.48
C SER A 251 -2.41 -21.56 11.11
N ASP A 252 -1.19 -22.10 11.02
CA ASP A 252 0.04 -21.35 11.28
C ASP A 252 0.42 -20.52 10.02
N SER A 253 1.57 -19.82 10.07
CA SER A 253 2.08 -19.05 8.92
C SER A 253 2.28 -19.91 7.67
N LEU A 254 2.00 -19.32 6.49
CA LEU A 254 2.05 -19.99 5.20
C LEU A 254 3.13 -19.37 4.29
N ARG A 255 3.81 -20.22 3.53
CA ARG A 255 4.65 -19.82 2.39
C ARG A 255 4.18 -20.59 1.17
N ILE A 256 3.60 -19.89 0.20
CA ILE A 256 2.93 -20.47 -0.96
C ILE A 256 3.91 -20.46 -2.13
N THR A 257 4.35 -21.65 -2.55
CA THR A 257 5.40 -21.83 -3.56
C THR A 257 4.94 -22.72 -4.73
N GLN A 258 3.64 -22.75 -4.99
CA GLN A 258 3.03 -23.51 -6.07
C GLN A 258 1.96 -22.65 -6.75
N ASP A 259 2.07 -22.53 -8.07
CA ASP A 259 1.19 -21.69 -8.88
C ASP A 259 -0.27 -22.17 -8.82
N GLY A 260 -1.22 -21.25 -8.91
CA GLY A 260 -2.66 -21.53 -8.85
C GLY A 260 -3.14 -22.08 -7.50
N THR A 261 -2.35 -21.93 -6.42
CA THR A 261 -2.77 -22.34 -5.07
C THR A 261 -3.95 -21.48 -4.61
N VAL A 262 -4.99 -22.12 -4.05
CA VAL A 262 -6.13 -21.44 -3.44
C VAL A 262 -6.10 -21.66 -1.93
N ILE A 263 -6.06 -20.56 -1.17
CA ILE A 263 -6.29 -20.50 0.26
C ILE A 263 -7.71 -19.96 0.47
N ASP A 264 -8.54 -20.70 1.20
CA ASP A 264 -9.96 -20.39 1.39
C ASP A 264 -10.37 -20.76 2.82
N GLY A 265 -11.01 -19.82 3.53
CA GLY A 265 -11.60 -20.11 4.84
C GLY A 265 -10.59 -20.38 5.97
N LEU A 266 -9.42 -19.73 5.98
CA LEU A 266 -8.44 -19.91 7.06
C LEU A 266 -8.45 -18.80 8.11
N HIS A 267 -8.18 -19.15 9.36
CA HIS A 267 -7.64 -18.22 10.35
C HIS A 267 -6.15 -18.50 10.48
N VAL A 268 -5.33 -17.72 9.77
CA VAL A 268 -3.86 -17.76 9.85
C VAL A 268 -3.41 -16.94 11.05
N ASN A 269 -2.86 -17.61 12.06
CA ASN A 269 -2.17 -16.97 13.18
C ASN A 269 -0.68 -16.81 12.81
N GLY A 270 -0.34 -15.67 12.20
CA GLY A 270 0.99 -15.45 11.63
C GLY A 270 0.96 -14.67 10.31
N VAL A 271 1.77 -15.07 9.34
CA VAL A 271 1.90 -14.38 8.05
C VAL A 271 1.65 -15.32 6.87
N ILE A 272 1.24 -14.76 5.72
CA ILE A 272 1.21 -15.44 4.42
C ILE A 272 2.22 -14.77 3.49
N THR A 273 3.17 -15.54 2.97
CA THR A 273 4.03 -15.12 1.87
C THR A 273 3.65 -15.87 0.60
N ILE A 274 3.42 -15.13 -0.49
CA ILE A 274 3.16 -15.65 -1.83
C ILE A 274 4.45 -15.53 -2.64
N ASP A 275 5.01 -16.67 -3.07
CA ASP A 275 6.20 -16.79 -3.92
C ASP A 275 5.89 -17.65 -5.17
N ALA A 276 4.68 -17.49 -5.72
CA ALA A 276 4.14 -18.28 -6.83
C ALA A 276 3.04 -17.51 -7.59
N ASP A 277 2.81 -17.86 -8.86
CA ASP A 277 1.84 -17.17 -9.73
C ASP A 277 0.39 -17.63 -9.49
N ASP A 278 -0.58 -16.82 -9.91
CA ASP A 278 -2.02 -17.13 -9.94
C ASP A 278 -2.62 -17.57 -8.57
N VAL A 279 -1.98 -17.19 -7.46
CA VAL A 279 -2.41 -17.59 -6.11
C VAL A 279 -3.64 -16.79 -5.68
N THR A 280 -4.68 -17.49 -5.23
CA THR A 280 -5.87 -16.87 -4.64
C THR A 280 -5.87 -17.05 -3.11
N ILE A 281 -5.99 -15.97 -2.36
CA ILE A 281 -6.34 -15.98 -0.93
C ILE A 281 -7.73 -15.39 -0.79
N ARG A 282 -8.65 -16.14 -0.16
CA ARG A 282 -10.01 -15.64 0.07
C ARG A 282 -10.65 -16.09 1.37
N ASN A 283 -11.66 -15.35 1.82
CA ASN A 283 -12.46 -15.65 3.02
C ASN A 283 -11.58 -15.95 4.24
N THR A 284 -10.45 -15.25 4.37
CA THR A 284 -9.35 -15.63 5.28
C THR A 284 -9.05 -14.48 6.23
N LEU A 285 -8.93 -14.79 7.52
CA LEU A 285 -8.40 -13.88 8.53
C LEU A 285 -6.90 -14.15 8.68
N VAL A 286 -6.09 -13.11 8.50
CA VAL A 286 -4.66 -13.13 8.84
C VAL A 286 -4.49 -12.28 10.08
N GLN A 287 -4.41 -12.94 11.24
CA GLN A 287 -4.22 -12.29 12.53
C GLN A 287 -2.77 -12.46 12.99
N THR A 288 -2.12 -11.36 13.35
CA THR A 288 -0.75 -11.36 13.85
C THR A 288 -0.48 -10.16 14.74
N GLY A 289 0.74 -10.08 15.27
CA GLY A 289 1.20 -8.98 16.11
C GLY A 289 2.71 -8.83 15.97
N THR A 290 3.16 -8.73 14.72
CA THR A 290 4.59 -8.75 14.38
C THR A 290 5.01 -7.49 13.60
N SER A 291 6.31 -7.22 13.58
CA SER A 291 6.90 -6.19 12.71
C SER A 291 7.15 -6.68 11.27
N LEU A 292 6.49 -7.78 10.87
CA LEU A 292 6.52 -8.34 9.52
C LEU A 292 5.16 -8.05 8.85
N TYR A 293 5.09 -8.31 7.54
CA TYR A 293 3.90 -8.10 6.74
C TYR A 293 2.93 -9.30 6.94
N PRO A 294 1.69 -9.10 7.41
CA PRO A 294 0.69 -10.16 7.52
C PRO A 294 0.48 -10.87 6.19
N ILE A 295 0.39 -10.13 5.08
CA ILE A 295 0.44 -10.70 3.72
C ILE A 295 1.58 -10.04 2.94
N LYS A 296 2.43 -10.85 2.31
CA LYS A 296 3.43 -10.41 1.34
C LYS A 296 3.24 -11.13 0.01
N VAL A 297 3.08 -10.37 -1.07
CA VAL A 297 3.29 -10.83 -2.45
C VAL A 297 4.72 -10.50 -2.83
N THR A 298 5.54 -11.48 -3.21
CA THR A 298 6.96 -11.23 -3.53
C THR A 298 7.17 -10.70 -4.94
N ASP A 299 8.37 -10.15 -5.14
CA ASP A 299 8.99 -9.93 -6.43
C ASP A 299 8.90 -11.17 -7.35
N ASP A 300 8.88 -10.91 -8.66
CA ASP A 300 8.74 -11.89 -9.73
C ASP A 300 7.44 -12.74 -9.71
N THR A 301 6.38 -12.31 -8.99
CA THR A 301 5.07 -13.00 -8.98
C THR A 301 3.94 -12.18 -9.60
N THR A 302 2.98 -12.87 -10.22
CA THR A 302 1.86 -12.29 -10.97
C THR A 302 0.54 -13.02 -10.70
N GLY A 303 -0.58 -12.37 -11.05
CA GLY A 303 -1.91 -13.00 -11.01
C GLY A 303 -2.46 -13.24 -9.60
N ALA A 304 -1.83 -12.71 -8.55
CA ALA A 304 -2.29 -12.90 -7.18
C ALA A 304 -3.65 -12.22 -6.94
N VAL A 305 -4.59 -12.93 -6.31
CA VAL A 305 -5.92 -12.41 -5.94
C VAL A 305 -6.12 -12.54 -4.44
N ILE A 306 -6.37 -11.43 -3.75
CA ILE A 306 -6.61 -11.37 -2.31
C ILE A 306 -8.02 -10.79 -2.12
N GLU A 307 -9.01 -11.63 -1.83
CA GLU A 307 -10.43 -11.25 -1.85
C GLU A 307 -11.22 -11.62 -0.58
N ASN A 308 -11.97 -10.68 0.00
CA ASN A 308 -12.74 -10.92 1.23
C ASN A 308 -11.82 -11.42 2.37
N VAL A 309 -10.73 -10.71 2.58
CA VAL A 309 -9.66 -11.03 3.54
C VAL A 309 -9.62 -9.98 4.63
N GLU A 310 -9.52 -10.42 5.88
CA GLU A 310 -9.32 -9.55 7.02
C GLU A 310 -7.86 -9.63 7.49
N VAL A 311 -7.24 -8.48 7.73
CA VAL A 311 -5.88 -8.36 8.27
C VAL A 311 -5.95 -7.60 9.59
N ASP A 312 -5.66 -8.31 10.68
CA ASP A 312 -5.52 -7.78 12.02
C ASP A 312 -4.04 -7.90 12.44
N ASN A 313 -3.36 -6.77 12.61
CA ASN A 313 -1.96 -6.73 13.07
C ASN A 313 -1.81 -6.17 14.50
N GLU A 314 -2.83 -6.28 15.37
CA GLU A 314 -2.83 -5.71 16.71
C GLU A 314 -1.57 -6.03 17.55
N GLY A 315 -0.82 -4.96 17.88
CA GLY A 315 0.44 -5.04 18.62
C GLY A 315 1.66 -5.29 17.75
N GLY A 316 1.50 -5.36 16.43
CA GLY A 316 2.56 -5.35 15.43
C GLY A 316 2.97 -3.96 14.98
N THR A 317 3.87 -3.91 14.00
CA THR A 317 4.34 -2.68 13.32
C THR A 317 4.66 -2.99 11.85
N GLY A 318 3.83 -3.81 11.21
CA GLY A 318 4.00 -4.23 9.82
C GLY A 318 3.00 -3.54 8.90
N ILE A 319 3.34 -3.46 7.61
CA ILE A 319 2.41 -3.14 6.52
C ILE A 319 1.40 -4.29 6.42
N GLY A 320 0.09 -4.01 6.40
CA GLY A 320 -0.96 -5.04 6.34
C GLY A 320 -0.85 -5.96 5.12
N ILE A 321 -0.71 -5.38 3.93
CA ILE A 321 -0.37 -6.10 2.70
C ILE A 321 0.79 -5.41 1.99
N TYR A 322 1.88 -6.15 1.73
CA TYR A 322 3.02 -5.66 0.96
C TYR A 322 3.05 -6.31 -0.43
N LEU A 323 2.86 -5.49 -1.46
CA LEU A 323 2.81 -5.88 -2.86
C LEU A 323 4.13 -5.55 -3.53
N GLN A 324 5.03 -6.55 -3.62
CA GLN A 324 6.20 -6.53 -4.50
C GLN A 324 5.97 -7.36 -5.77
N GLY A 325 4.79 -7.97 -5.94
CA GLY A 325 4.35 -8.67 -7.15
C GLY A 325 2.96 -8.19 -7.56
N ALA A 326 2.59 -8.40 -8.82
CA ALA A 326 1.36 -7.88 -9.40
C ALA A 326 0.13 -8.60 -8.83
N ALA A 327 -0.83 -7.83 -8.30
CA ALA A 327 -1.94 -8.38 -7.53
C ALA A 327 -3.24 -7.58 -7.65
N THR A 328 -4.38 -8.27 -7.47
CA THR A 328 -5.69 -7.67 -7.16
C THR A 328 -6.02 -7.88 -5.69
N VAL A 329 -6.30 -6.79 -4.97
CA VAL A 329 -6.86 -6.79 -3.61
C VAL A 329 -8.29 -6.28 -3.69
N ARG A 330 -9.28 -7.07 -3.23
CA ARG A 330 -10.70 -6.67 -3.22
C ARG A 330 -11.43 -7.02 -1.93
N ASN A 331 -12.40 -6.20 -1.53
CA ASN A 331 -13.21 -6.41 -0.32
C ASN A 331 -12.38 -6.68 0.94
N ALA A 332 -11.14 -6.18 1.03
CA ALA A 332 -10.26 -6.42 2.16
C ALA A 332 -10.64 -5.52 3.34
N ASN A 333 -10.54 -6.04 4.56
CA ASN A 333 -10.62 -5.26 5.80
C ASN A 333 -9.24 -5.23 6.46
N ILE A 334 -8.58 -4.08 6.53
CA ILE A 334 -7.18 -3.98 7.00
C ILE A 334 -7.09 -2.98 8.14
N HIS A 335 -6.67 -3.45 9.32
CA HIS A 335 -6.54 -2.62 10.52
C HIS A 335 -5.38 -3.03 11.44
N SER A 336 -5.11 -2.17 12.43
CA SER A 336 -4.05 -2.32 13.43
C SER A 336 -2.62 -2.46 12.85
N ALA A 337 -2.43 -2.19 11.55
CA ALA A 337 -1.14 -2.21 10.86
C ALA A 337 -0.42 -0.85 10.95
N GLU A 338 0.90 -0.79 10.69
CA GLU A 338 1.60 0.50 10.55
C GLU A 338 1.09 1.25 9.32
N ASP A 339 1.12 0.56 8.17
CA ASP A 339 0.55 0.95 6.88
C ASP A 339 -0.53 -0.06 6.50
N GLY A 340 -1.55 0.36 5.75
CA GLY A 340 -2.55 -0.56 5.19
C GLY A 340 -1.96 -1.42 4.08
N ILE A 341 -1.74 -0.83 2.90
CA ILE A 341 -1.15 -1.48 1.74
C ILE A 341 0.06 -0.69 1.23
N ARG A 342 1.15 -1.40 0.89
CA ARG A 342 2.30 -0.79 0.20
C ARG A 342 2.50 -1.42 -1.17
N ILE A 343 2.57 -0.59 -2.20
CA ILE A 343 2.75 -0.97 -3.60
C ILE A 343 4.20 -0.67 -4.03
N GLN A 344 4.84 -1.67 -4.65
CA GLN A 344 6.17 -1.58 -5.26
C GLN A 344 6.26 -2.26 -6.63
N GLU A 345 5.12 -2.53 -7.26
CA GLU A 345 5.03 -3.28 -8.49
C GLU A 345 3.93 -2.72 -9.41
N ASP A 346 4.08 -2.99 -10.70
CA ASP A 346 3.13 -2.62 -11.74
C ASP A 346 1.84 -3.45 -11.68
N ASN A 347 0.81 -2.99 -12.39
CA ASN A 347 -0.43 -3.75 -12.66
C ASN A 347 -1.19 -4.17 -11.39
N VAL A 348 -1.20 -3.29 -10.37
CA VAL A 348 -1.91 -3.51 -9.10
C VAL A 348 -3.31 -2.90 -9.13
N LEU A 349 -4.30 -3.68 -8.69
CA LEU A 349 -5.69 -3.24 -8.51
C LEU A 349 -6.08 -3.36 -7.02
N ILE A 350 -6.53 -2.26 -6.43
CA ILE A 350 -7.09 -2.22 -5.07
C ILE A 350 -8.51 -1.68 -5.17
N GLU A 351 -9.50 -2.53 -4.89
CA GLU A 351 -10.91 -2.22 -5.10
C GLU A 351 -11.79 -2.54 -3.89
N ASP A 352 -12.84 -1.74 -3.68
CA ASP A 352 -13.96 -2.03 -2.78
C ASP A 352 -13.55 -2.45 -1.34
N SER A 353 -12.38 -1.98 -0.88
CA SER A 353 -11.73 -2.39 0.38
C SER A 353 -11.78 -1.29 1.44
N TYR A 354 -11.67 -1.68 2.72
CA TYR A 354 -11.67 -0.80 3.89
C TYR A 354 -10.32 -0.88 4.62
N ILE A 355 -9.67 0.28 4.79
CA ILE A 355 -8.41 0.41 5.52
C ILE A 355 -8.61 1.44 6.62
N HIS A 356 -8.47 1.02 7.88
CA HIS A 356 -8.84 1.83 9.04
C HIS A 356 -8.04 1.47 10.30
N ASP A 357 -8.19 2.27 11.36
CA ASP A 357 -7.58 2.01 12.69
C ASP A 357 -6.11 1.55 12.63
N LEU A 358 -5.31 2.17 11.75
CA LEU A 358 -3.87 1.93 11.66
C LEU A 358 -3.19 2.30 12.99
N GLN A 359 -2.22 1.49 13.40
CA GLN A 359 -1.61 1.57 14.72
C GLN A 359 -0.46 2.58 14.74
N PRO A 360 -0.62 3.76 15.39
CA PRO A 360 0.41 4.79 15.43
C PRO A 360 1.60 4.36 16.31
N HIS A 361 2.82 4.71 15.90
CA HIS A 361 4.02 4.60 16.72
C HIS A 361 5.02 5.73 16.44
N GLU A 362 5.99 5.92 17.34
CA GLU A 362 6.96 7.01 17.23
C GLU A 362 7.88 6.79 16.01
N GLY A 363 7.79 7.70 15.03
CA GLY A 363 8.59 7.66 13.80
C GLY A 363 7.99 6.84 12.66
N GLY A 364 6.82 6.23 12.84
CA GLY A 364 6.07 5.58 11.76
C GLY A 364 5.46 6.59 10.79
N HIS A 365 5.34 6.20 9.52
CA HIS A 365 4.70 6.99 8.46
C HIS A 365 3.39 6.31 8.05
N HIS A 366 2.40 6.37 8.93
CA HIS A 366 1.17 5.59 8.82
C HIS A 366 0.30 5.98 7.62
N ASP A 367 0.40 5.19 6.56
CA ASP A 367 -0.31 5.41 5.29
C ASP A 367 -1.40 4.35 5.07
N SER A 368 -2.62 4.74 4.67
CA SER A 368 -3.63 3.75 4.25
C SER A 368 -3.15 3.01 3.00
N ILE A 369 -2.65 3.75 2.00
CA ILE A 369 -1.92 3.20 0.86
C ILE A 369 -0.64 4.02 0.61
N GLN A 370 0.50 3.33 0.48
CA GLN A 370 1.77 3.93 0.07
C GLN A 370 2.25 3.35 -1.26
N ILE A 371 2.51 4.19 -2.26
CA ILE A 371 3.09 3.79 -3.56
C ILE A 371 4.55 4.21 -3.63
N ARG A 372 5.44 3.25 -3.84
CA ARG A 372 6.89 3.46 -3.97
C ARG A 372 7.46 3.03 -5.32
N ASN A 373 6.69 2.31 -6.12
CA ASN A 373 6.91 2.01 -7.54
C ASN A 373 5.57 1.50 -8.10
N GLY A 374 5.36 1.58 -9.41
CA GLY A 374 4.25 0.90 -10.09
C GLY A 374 3.61 1.70 -11.21
N ASP A 375 3.64 1.14 -12.41
CA ASP A 375 2.82 1.54 -13.55
C ASP A 375 1.46 0.84 -13.56
N ASN A 376 0.44 1.48 -14.15
CA ASN A 376 -0.89 0.89 -14.34
C ASN A 376 -1.55 0.44 -13.02
N VAL A 377 -1.46 1.30 -12.00
CA VAL A 377 -2.06 1.07 -10.67
C VAL A 377 -3.47 1.66 -10.62
N THR A 378 -4.46 0.89 -10.16
CA THR A 378 -5.84 1.36 -9.95
C THR A 378 -6.28 1.20 -8.50
N ILE A 379 -6.76 2.29 -7.90
CA ILE A 379 -7.30 2.36 -6.54
C ILE A 379 -8.73 2.90 -6.68
N ARG A 380 -9.74 2.03 -6.54
CA ARG A 380 -11.14 2.38 -6.83
C ARG A 380 -12.16 1.92 -5.78
N GLY A 381 -13.19 2.73 -5.49
CA GLY A 381 -14.30 2.31 -4.63
C GLY A 381 -13.97 2.08 -3.15
N ASN A 382 -12.73 2.35 -2.70
CA ASN A 382 -12.26 2.02 -1.37
C ASN A 382 -12.74 3.02 -0.30
N ASN A 383 -12.56 2.65 0.97
CA ASN A 383 -12.66 3.53 2.13
C ASN A 383 -11.33 3.55 2.90
N LEU A 384 -10.63 4.68 2.90
CA LEU A 384 -9.23 4.82 3.32
C LEU A 384 -9.10 5.84 4.46
N GLN A 385 -9.04 5.36 5.70
CA GLN A 385 -9.02 6.19 6.90
C GLN A 385 -7.60 6.35 7.44
N ALA A 386 -6.98 7.49 7.15
CA ALA A 386 -5.70 7.96 7.73
C ALA A 386 -5.95 8.84 8.96
N TYR A 387 -6.97 8.50 9.75
CA TYR A 387 -7.36 9.15 10.98
C TYR A 387 -7.99 8.11 11.91
N VAL A 388 -7.68 8.22 13.19
CA VAL A 388 -8.24 7.37 14.24
C VAL A 388 -8.90 8.28 15.27
N PRO A 389 -10.24 8.31 15.40
CA PRO A 389 -10.94 9.28 16.24
C PRO A 389 -10.54 9.26 17.73
N SER A 390 -9.99 8.16 18.22
CA SER A 390 -9.52 8.04 19.61
C SER A 390 -8.17 8.74 19.87
N LEU A 391 -7.42 9.08 18.81
CA LEU A 391 -6.13 9.77 18.88
C LEU A 391 -6.26 11.30 18.78
N ASP A 392 -7.39 11.79 18.24
CA ASP A 392 -7.63 13.23 17.96
C ASP A 392 -6.48 13.88 17.15
N THR A 393 -5.89 13.11 16.23
CA THR A 393 -4.72 13.51 15.43
C THR A 393 -4.64 12.67 14.15
N PRO A 394 -4.50 13.27 12.95
CA PRO A 394 -4.32 12.53 11.72
C PRO A 394 -2.98 11.80 11.63
N LEU A 395 -3.00 10.70 10.89
CA LEU A 395 -1.87 9.88 10.48
C LEU A 395 -1.10 10.53 9.31
N ASN A 396 -0.38 9.77 8.49
CA ASN A 396 0.46 10.37 7.43
C ASN A 396 -0.33 10.69 6.15
N ALA A 397 -0.99 9.72 5.50
CA ALA A 397 -1.88 9.98 4.35
C ALA A 397 -2.86 8.83 4.10
N SER A 398 -4.00 9.09 3.44
CA SER A 398 -4.81 8.01 2.86
C SER A 398 -4.14 7.46 1.60
N LEU A 399 -3.46 8.32 0.84
CA LEU A 399 -2.60 7.95 -0.27
C LEU A 399 -1.28 8.74 -0.24
N GLN A 400 -0.17 8.03 -0.03
CA GLN A 400 1.18 8.59 -0.07
C GLN A 400 1.92 8.07 -1.31
N ILE A 401 2.32 8.98 -2.19
CA ILE A 401 3.26 8.67 -3.28
C ILE A 401 4.67 9.09 -2.86
N GLY A 402 5.68 8.28 -3.13
CA GLY A 402 7.08 8.70 -3.06
C GLY A 402 7.94 7.87 -2.11
N SER A 403 9.13 8.39 -1.80
CA SER A 403 10.25 7.56 -1.30
C SER A 403 10.55 6.40 -2.27
N LEU A 404 10.56 6.69 -3.57
CA LEU A 404 10.53 5.68 -4.63
C LEU A 404 11.66 4.63 -4.54
N ALA A 405 11.37 3.46 -5.11
CA ALA A 405 12.28 2.32 -5.18
C ALA A 405 13.01 2.28 -6.54
N GLY A 406 13.84 3.29 -6.79
CA GLY A 406 14.55 3.45 -8.07
C GLY A 406 14.30 4.83 -8.67
N ASP A 407 14.68 4.99 -9.93
CA ASP A 407 14.52 6.22 -10.73
C ASP A 407 13.35 6.10 -11.74
N ASP A 408 12.31 5.34 -11.40
CA ASP A 408 11.14 5.06 -12.28
C ASP A 408 9.89 5.80 -11.76
N PRO A 409 9.37 6.81 -12.50
CA PRO A 409 8.17 7.55 -12.10
C PRO A 409 6.89 6.73 -12.27
N ILE A 410 5.97 6.83 -11.31
CA ILE A 410 4.64 6.19 -11.41
C ILE A 410 3.86 6.75 -12.61
N SER A 411 3.39 5.89 -13.51
CA SER A 411 2.53 6.27 -14.64
C SER A 411 1.19 5.50 -14.68
N ASN A 412 0.19 6.10 -15.32
CA ASN A 412 -1.18 5.59 -15.40
C ASN A 412 -1.79 5.20 -14.03
N LEU A 413 -1.57 6.01 -12.99
CA LEU A 413 -2.23 5.83 -11.69
C LEU A 413 -3.68 6.32 -11.76
N GLN A 414 -4.64 5.45 -11.45
CA GLN A 414 -6.07 5.75 -11.42
C GLN A 414 -6.58 5.74 -9.97
N VAL A 415 -7.08 6.87 -9.46
CA VAL A 415 -7.63 7.00 -8.09
C VAL A 415 -9.07 7.48 -8.20
N ILE A 416 -10.01 6.53 -8.23
CA ILE A 416 -11.38 6.78 -8.72
C ILE A 416 -12.45 6.37 -7.69
N GLY A 417 -13.31 7.31 -7.29
CA GLY A 417 -14.51 6.98 -6.51
C GLY A 417 -14.22 6.37 -5.13
N ASN A 418 -13.15 6.78 -4.45
CA ASN A 418 -12.83 6.34 -3.08
C ASN A 418 -13.34 7.34 -2.04
N LEU A 419 -13.66 6.88 -0.84
CA LEU A 419 -13.76 7.72 0.37
C LEU A 419 -12.41 7.77 1.06
N MET A 420 -11.87 8.96 1.29
CA MET A 420 -10.59 9.17 1.94
C MET A 420 -10.72 10.23 3.04
N ASN A 421 -10.11 10.00 4.19
CA ASN A 421 -10.17 10.93 5.32
C ASN A 421 -8.89 10.89 6.16
N GLY A 422 -8.52 12.03 6.75
CA GLY A 422 -7.33 12.16 7.58
C GLY A 422 -6.05 12.46 6.79
N GLY A 423 -4.91 12.12 7.39
CA GLY A 423 -3.57 12.39 6.87
C GLY A 423 -3.02 13.78 7.17
N ASN A 424 -1.70 13.94 6.99
CA ASN A 424 -1.04 15.24 6.88
C ASN A 424 -1.63 16.02 5.70
N TYR A 425 -1.55 15.40 4.53
CA TYR A 425 -2.48 15.61 3.43
C TYR A 425 -3.22 14.29 3.20
N THR A 426 -4.49 14.32 2.83
CA THR A 426 -5.24 13.08 2.56
C THR A 426 -4.64 12.34 1.35
N ILE A 427 -4.28 13.09 0.29
CA ILE A 427 -3.43 12.64 -0.81
C ILE A 427 -2.15 13.47 -0.84
N ASN A 428 -0.99 12.80 -0.88
CA ASN A 428 0.32 13.42 -1.04
C ASN A 428 1.00 12.89 -2.31
N GLY A 429 1.03 13.69 -3.37
CA GLY A 429 1.54 13.34 -4.72
C GLY A 429 3.07 13.27 -4.87
N GLY A 430 3.80 13.07 -3.76
CA GLY A 430 5.24 12.84 -3.77
C GLY A 430 6.10 14.08 -4.09
N ARG A 431 7.31 13.81 -4.59
CA ARG A 431 8.30 14.82 -4.98
C ARG A 431 8.28 15.07 -6.49
N SER A 432 8.92 16.15 -6.91
CA SER A 432 9.16 16.47 -8.32
C SER A 432 9.76 15.28 -9.07
N GLY A 433 8.97 14.69 -9.98
CA GLY A 433 9.36 13.51 -10.77
C GLY A 433 8.95 12.16 -10.19
N ASP A 434 8.27 12.10 -9.04
CA ASP A 434 7.79 10.81 -8.47
C ASP A 434 6.56 10.25 -9.23
N THR A 435 5.90 11.06 -10.07
CA THR A 435 4.70 10.68 -10.85
C THR A 435 4.73 11.35 -12.21
N ASP A 436 4.70 10.55 -13.28
CA ASP A 436 4.55 11.01 -14.66
C ASP A 436 3.08 11.25 -15.01
N SER A 437 2.19 10.31 -14.66
CA SER A 437 0.76 10.45 -14.95
C SER A 437 -0.15 9.81 -13.91
N ALA A 438 -1.14 10.58 -13.47
CA ALA A 438 -2.16 10.14 -12.52
C ALA A 438 -3.51 10.82 -12.81
N HIS A 439 -4.61 10.17 -12.46
CA HIS A 439 -5.97 10.67 -12.66
C HIS A 439 -6.79 10.46 -11.39
N TYR A 440 -7.40 11.55 -10.91
CA TYR A 440 -8.19 11.59 -9.68
C TYR A 440 -9.60 12.08 -10.03
N ALA A 441 -10.61 11.23 -9.84
CA ALA A 441 -12.02 11.55 -10.14
C ALA A 441 -13.00 10.87 -9.16
N ASP A 442 -14.19 11.45 -9.02
CA ASP A 442 -15.33 10.95 -8.22
C ASP A 442 -15.06 10.67 -6.72
N ASN A 443 -13.88 11.01 -6.20
CA ASN A 443 -13.51 10.73 -4.82
C ASN A 443 -14.26 11.62 -3.82
N ARG A 444 -14.44 11.10 -2.60
CA ARG A 444 -15.02 11.78 -1.45
C ARG A 444 -13.97 12.02 -0.37
N PHE A 445 -13.90 13.25 0.13
CA PHE A 445 -12.92 13.65 1.14
C PHE A 445 -13.59 14.02 2.47
N GLY A 446 -13.10 13.48 3.58
CA GLY A 446 -13.36 14.02 4.92
C GLY A 446 -12.40 15.15 5.30
N ASP A 447 -12.70 15.87 6.37
CA ASP A 447 -12.00 17.09 6.80
C ASP A 447 -11.00 16.90 7.96
N ASP A 448 -10.78 15.66 8.44
CA ASP A 448 -9.86 15.34 9.56
C ASP A 448 -8.35 15.46 9.20
N TYR A 449 -7.98 16.15 8.13
CA TYR A 449 -6.59 16.31 7.68
C TYR A 449 -5.81 17.40 8.44
N ARG A 450 -4.47 17.39 8.38
CA ARG A 450 -3.63 18.42 9.04
C ARG A 450 -3.39 19.68 8.20
N TYR A 451 -3.19 19.54 6.89
CA TYR A 451 -2.77 20.63 6.00
C TYR A 451 -3.71 20.86 4.81
N GLY A 452 -4.25 19.80 4.21
CA GLY A 452 -5.22 19.87 3.11
C GLY A 452 -5.69 18.47 2.69
N ALA A 453 -6.76 18.37 1.91
CA ALA A 453 -7.14 17.10 1.27
C ALA A 453 -6.09 16.64 0.24
N VAL A 454 -5.37 17.57 -0.38
CA VAL A 454 -4.39 17.26 -1.43
C VAL A 454 -3.14 18.15 -1.32
N GLY A 455 -1.97 17.57 -1.58
CA GLY A 455 -0.70 18.27 -1.63
C GLY A 455 0.28 17.61 -2.61
N ASN A 456 1.18 18.42 -3.17
CA ASN A 456 2.29 17.99 -4.03
C ASN A 456 1.88 17.13 -5.25
N LEU A 457 0.74 17.39 -5.90
CA LEU A 457 0.47 16.77 -7.21
C LEU A 457 1.49 17.24 -8.26
N GLN A 458 1.89 16.33 -9.14
CA GLN A 458 2.86 16.58 -10.21
C GLN A 458 2.16 17.07 -11.48
N ASP A 459 2.88 17.73 -12.39
CA ASP A 459 2.31 18.39 -13.59
C ASP A 459 1.50 17.45 -14.52
N GLY A 460 1.77 16.15 -14.53
CA GLY A 460 1.00 15.14 -15.27
C GLY A 460 -0.19 14.54 -14.52
N SER A 461 -0.52 15.06 -13.33
CA SER A 461 -1.71 14.68 -12.56
C SER A 461 -2.95 15.44 -13.04
N VAL A 462 -4.01 14.71 -13.39
CA VAL A 462 -5.33 15.25 -13.73
C VAL A 462 -6.24 15.16 -12.51
N TRP A 463 -6.68 16.32 -12.00
CA TRP A 463 -7.65 16.43 -10.90
C TRP A 463 -8.98 16.96 -11.44
N GLU A 464 -10.04 16.17 -11.32
CA GLU A 464 -11.38 16.57 -11.76
C GLU A 464 -12.19 17.31 -10.67
N ASP A 465 -13.11 18.18 -11.06
CA ASP A 465 -14.09 18.83 -10.16
C ASP A 465 -15.08 17.83 -9.53
N THR A 466 -15.07 16.55 -9.96
CA THR A 466 -15.84 15.44 -9.37
C THR A 466 -15.27 14.96 -8.03
N ASN A 467 -14.04 15.34 -7.68
CA ASN A 467 -13.48 15.18 -6.35
C ASN A 467 -14.16 16.18 -5.40
N VAL A 468 -14.97 15.70 -4.47
CA VAL A 468 -15.82 16.55 -3.61
C VAL A 468 -15.72 16.19 -2.14
N TRP A 469 -16.01 17.16 -1.27
CA TRP A 469 -16.16 16.90 0.16
C TRP A 469 -17.31 15.92 0.43
N HIS A 470 -17.12 15.02 1.40
CA HIS A 470 -18.08 13.97 1.71
C HIS A 470 -19.38 14.53 2.31
N ASP A 471 -19.28 15.58 3.14
CA ASP A 471 -20.39 16.18 3.89
C ASP A 471 -21.24 17.16 3.07
N THR A 472 -20.59 17.99 2.25
CA THR A 472 -21.22 19.06 1.46
C THR A 472 -21.43 18.71 -0.01
N GLY A 473 -20.60 17.82 -0.57
CA GLY A 473 -20.59 17.54 -2.01
C GLY A 473 -20.03 18.68 -2.88
N GLU A 474 -19.40 19.70 -2.27
CA GLU A 474 -18.72 20.78 -3.00
C GLU A 474 -17.32 20.34 -3.47
N PRO A 475 -16.81 20.82 -4.61
CA PRO A 475 -15.49 20.44 -5.14
C PRO A 475 -14.32 20.74 -4.18
N VAL A 476 -13.42 19.79 -4.06
CA VAL A 476 -12.10 19.91 -3.44
C VAL A 476 -11.14 20.56 -4.44
N ARG A 477 -10.36 21.55 -4.00
CA ARG A 477 -9.48 22.39 -4.82
C ARG A 477 -8.16 22.71 -4.13
#